data_AF-A0A962L5Q2-F1
#
_entry.id   AF-A0A962L5Q2-F1
#
_cell.length_a   1.000
_cell.length_b   1.000
_cell.length_c   1.000
_cell.angle_alpha   90.00
_cell.angle_beta   90.00
_cell.angle_gamma   90.00
#
_symmetry.space_group_name_H-M   'P 1'
#
loop_
_entity.id
_entity.type
_entity.pdbx_description
1 polymer ?
#
loop_
_entity_poly.entity_id
_entity_poly.type
_entity_poly.pdbx_seq_one_letter_code
_entity_poly.pdbx_strand_id
1 'polypeptide(L)' 'MSDRTRIKRGANRGVYDKDEINRILDANLIGHVGFVVDGEARVIPTLYIRDGDDIYLHGNRMNR' A
#
# COMPACT_ATOMS: atom_id res chain seq x y z
N MET A 1 2.51 -9.64 -12.38
CA MET A 1 2.06 -10.23 -11.09
C MET A 1 3.11 -11.18 -10.57
N SER A 2 3.27 -11.30 -9.25
CA SER A 2 4.15 -12.29 -8.61
C SER A 2 3.32 -13.29 -7.79
N ASP A 3 3.92 -14.44 -7.44
CA ASP A 3 3.27 -15.43 -6.56
C ASP A 3 2.98 -14.88 -5.16
N ARG A 4 3.80 -13.93 -4.69
CA ARG A 4 3.60 -13.25 -3.39
C ARG A 4 2.32 -12.42 -3.35
N THR A 5 1.92 -11.82 -4.47
CA THR A 5 0.77 -10.89 -4.55
C THR A 5 -0.49 -11.56 -5.08
N ARG A 6 -0.48 -12.88 -5.35
CA ARG A 6 -1.64 -13.62 -5.82
C ARG A 6 -2.59 -13.94 -4.66
N ILE A 7 -3.83 -13.45 -4.75
CA ILE A 7 -4.89 -13.76 -3.79
C ILE A 7 -5.23 -15.26 -3.88
N LYS A 8 -5.10 -15.96 -2.75
CA LYS A 8 -5.41 -17.40 -2.62
C LYS A 8 -6.83 -17.63 -2.09
N ARG A 9 -7.18 -16.99 -0.98
CA ARG A 9 -8.51 -17.13 -0.35
C ARG A 9 -9.47 -16.10 -0.96
N GLY A 10 -10.58 -16.56 -1.55
CA GLY A 10 -11.52 -15.69 -2.25
C GLY A 10 -10.97 -15.15 -3.58
N ALA A 11 -10.23 -15.99 -4.33
CA ALA A 11 -9.53 -15.61 -5.55
C ALA A 11 -10.42 -14.94 -6.62
N ASN A 12 -11.72 -15.26 -6.65
CA ASN A 12 -12.71 -14.62 -7.52
C ASN A 12 -12.94 -13.13 -7.23
N ARG A 13 -12.44 -12.61 -6.10
CA ARG A 13 -12.50 -11.19 -5.73
C ARG A 13 -11.22 -10.43 -6.08
N GLY A 14 -10.22 -11.09 -6.66
CA GLY A 14 -8.95 -10.46 -7.01
C GLY A 14 -9.06 -9.59 -8.25
N VAL A 15 -8.66 -8.34 -8.10
CA VAL A 15 -8.52 -7.36 -9.19
C VAL A 15 -7.04 -7.02 -9.31
N TYR A 16 -6.50 -7.14 -10.52
CA TYR A 16 -5.09 -6.84 -10.82
C TYR A 16 -4.93 -5.87 -12.00
N ASP A 17 -6.06 -5.35 -12.49
CA ASP A 17 -6.07 -4.28 -13.48
C ASP A 17 -5.54 -2.99 -12.84
N LYS A 18 -4.57 -2.36 -13.52
CA LYS A 18 -3.87 -1.21 -12.97
C LYS A 18 -4.78 0.02 -12.84
N ASP A 19 -5.72 0.20 -13.77
CA ASP A 19 -6.60 1.37 -13.78
C ASP A 19 -7.68 1.27 -12.70
N GLU A 20 -8.20 0.07 -12.43
CA GLU A 20 -9.07 -0.17 -11.27
C GLU A 20 -8.32 0.04 -9.94
N ILE A 21 -7.07 -0.43 -9.83
CA ILE A 21 -6.23 -0.18 -8.64
C ILE A 21 -5.99 1.31 -8.45
N ASN A 22 -5.60 2.02 -9.51
CA ASN A 22 -5.37 3.46 -9.47
C ASN A 22 -6.63 4.22 -9.06
N ARG A 23 -7.82 3.83 -9.55
CA ARG A 23 -9.09 4.44 -9.11
C ARG A 23 -9.35 4.27 -7.62
N ILE A 24 -9.05 3.11 -7.04
CA ILE A 24 -9.17 2.90 -5.59
C ILE A 24 -8.20 3.80 -4.83
N LEU A 25 -6.96 3.89 -5.31
CA LEU A 25 -5.94 4.73 -4.70
C LEU A 25 -6.27 6.22 -4.80
N ASP A 26 -6.89 6.68 -5.89
CA ASP A 26 -7.27 8.08 -6.09
C ASP A 26 -8.53 8.49 -5.30
N ALA A 27 -9.38 7.51 -4.97
CA ALA A 27 -10.58 7.73 -4.16
C ALA A 27 -10.27 7.88 -2.66
N ASN A 28 -9.03 7.64 -2.21
CA ASN A 28 -8.63 7.63 -0.81
C ASN A 28 -7.31 8.38 -0.62
N LEU A 29 -7.05 8.84 0.61
CA LEU A 29 -5.81 9.55 0.97
C LEU A 29 -5.02 8.88 2.09
N ILE A 30 -5.63 7.94 2.82
CA ILE A 30 -5.02 7.28 3.98
C ILE A 30 -4.69 5.83 3.65
N GLY A 31 -3.44 5.45 3.90
CA GLY A 31 -2.94 4.09 3.77
C GLY A 31 -2.37 3.59 5.11
N HIS A 32 -2.18 2.28 5.20
CA HIS A 32 -1.49 1.63 6.31
C HIS A 32 -0.17 1.07 5.82
N VAL A 33 0.94 1.54 6.40
CA VAL A 33 2.28 1.12 6.01
C VAL A 33 2.81 0.17 7.06
N GLY A 34 2.97 -1.10 6.67
CA GLY A 34 3.57 -2.14 7.49
C GLY A 34 5.08 -2.25 7.22
N PHE A 35 5.89 -2.24 8.27
CA PHE A 35 7.35 -2.34 8.18
C PHE A 35 7.91 -3.06 9.42
N VAL A 36 9.18 -3.46 9.35
CA VAL A 36 9.87 -4.16 10.46
C VAL A 36 10.97 -3.27 11.00
N VAL A 37 10.97 -3.06 12.32
CA VAL A 37 12.03 -2.36 13.06
C VAL A 37 12.37 -3.21 14.28
N ASP A 38 13.66 -3.43 14.52
CA ASP A 38 14.16 -4.23 15.64
C ASP A 38 13.55 -5.66 15.71
N GLY A 39 13.22 -6.24 14.55
CA GLY A 39 12.60 -7.57 14.46
C GLY A 39 11.09 -7.59 14.74
N GLU A 40 10.49 -6.44 15.05
CA GLU A 40 9.06 -6.31 15.33
C GLU A 40 8.32 -5.72 14.13
N ALA A 41 7.15 -6.28 13.81
CA ALA A 41 6.26 -5.71 12.81
C ALA A 41 5.49 -4.52 13.40
N ARG A 42 5.54 -3.39 12.70
CA ARG A 42 4.81 -2.16 13.05
C ARG A 42 3.96 -1.71 11.88
N VAL A 43 2.86 -1.02 12.19
CA VAL A 43 1.93 -0.47 11.20
C VAL A 43 1.59 0.96 11.58
N ILE A 44 1.78 1.89 10.65
CA ILE A 44 1.36 3.28 10.82
C ILE A 44 0.25 3.64 9.83
N PRO A 45 -0.82 4.31 10.29
CA PRO A 45 -1.71 5.02 9.38
C PRO A 45 -1.04 6.32 8.95
N THR A 46 -1.01 6.60 7.65
CA THR A 46 -0.41 7.82 7.11
C THR A 46 -1.11 8.28 5.84
N LEU A 47 -1.02 9.57 5.56
CA LEU A 47 -1.41 10.10 4.26
C LEU A 47 -0.42 9.63 3.20
N TYR A 48 -0.95 9.27 2.03
CA TYR A 48 -0.14 9.02 0.83
C TYR A 48 -0.61 9.88 -0.32
N ILE A 49 0.28 10.07 -1.29
CA ILE A 49 -0.02 10.70 -2.58
C ILE A 49 0.41 9.73 -3.68
N ARG A 50 -0.44 9.53 -4.69
CA ARG A 50 -0.06 8.82 -5.91
C ARG A 50 0.35 9.82 -6.97
N ASP A 51 1.47 9.59 -7.62
CA ASP A 51 1.91 10.33 -8.80
C ASP A 51 2.38 9.32 -9.87
N GLY A 52 1.61 9.21 -10.94
CA GLY A 52 1.78 8.15 -11.93
C GLY A 52 1.74 6.76 -11.29
N ASP A 53 2.90 6.10 -11.29
CA ASP A 53 3.09 4.73 -10.80
C ASP A 53 3.70 4.67 -9.39
N ASP A 54 4.01 5.82 -8.82
CA ASP A 54 4.67 5.94 -7.53
C ASP A 54 3.70 6.37 -6.42
N ILE A 55 3.96 5.87 -5.22
CA ILE A 55 3.27 6.27 -3.99
C ILE A 55 4.27 6.96 -3.08
N TYR A 56 3.99 8.22 -2.79
CA TYR A 56 4.78 9.05 -1.89
C TYR A 56 4.17 9.08 -0.51
N LEU A 57 5.05 8.94 0.48
CA LEU A 57 4.77 9.10 1.89
C LEU A 57 5.66 10.21 2.42
N HIS A 58 5.16 11.00 3.38
CA HIS A 58 6.00 11.95 4.09
C HIS A 58 6.11 11.56 5.57
N GLY A 59 7.22 11.95 6.19
CA GLY A 59 7.47 11.75 7.60
C GLY A 59 8.58 12.66 8.08
N ASN A 60 8.68 12.87 9.39
CA ASN A 60 9.84 13.55 9.95
C ASN A 60 11.05 12.61 9.88
N ARG A 61 12.21 13.12 9.49
CA ARG A 61 13.48 12.36 9.47
C ARG A 61 13.88 11.81 10.84
N MET A 62 13.36 12.40 11.92
CA MET A 62 13.56 11.94 13.30
C MET A 62 12.59 10.84 13.73
N ASN A 63 11.58 10.52 12.91
CA ASN A 63 10.69 9.40 13.17
C ASN A 63 11.45 8.09 12.95
N ARG A 64 11.14 7.11 13.80
CA ARG A 64 11.74 5.77 13.79
C ARG A 64 11.11 4.87 12.74
#